data_AF-A0A2Z3JLA5-F1
#
_entry.id   AF-A0A2Z3JLA5-F1
#
_cell.length_a   1.000
_cell.length_b   1.000
_cell.length_c   1.000
_cell.angle_alpha   90.00
_cell.angle_beta   90.00
_cell.angle_gamma   90.00
#
_symmetry.space_group_name_H-M   'P 1'
#
loop_
_entity.id
_entity.type
_entity.pdbx_description
1 polymer ?
#
loop_
_entity_poly.entity_id
_entity_poly.type
_entity_poly.pdbx_seq_one_letter_code
_entity_poly.pdbx_strand_id
1 'polypeptide(L)'
;MLTSALNKAARYTVRGEASVTVTFPPRDPPTRTAQALPPLKVFPALLTRNFEITLGAPDTVAGRAAQVVTLKPKAGAAAAWRLWIDREWNVPLAYEERGVDGVVARRAELVRADKLQKRAADVAQTLALPPLPGLAQALKKALPGLSLPPGFQAVGVGQRPAGPQVILSDGINVLALVLAQKGVKAAPGVASRRIGGGYVWLVGNLDTPTLQAALNSVKKRDLGPLGTFLPPGDSHP
;
A
#
# COMPACT_ATOMS: atom_id res chain seq x y z
N MET A 1 14.41 -15.90 1.12
CA MET A 1 13.80 -15.94 -0.24
C MET A 1 12.95 -14.71 -0.53
N LEU A 2 11.83 -14.49 0.18
CA LEU A 2 10.86 -13.41 -0.11
C LEU A 2 11.48 -12.00 -0.21
N THR A 3 12.28 -11.57 0.77
CA THR A 3 12.90 -10.24 0.76
C THR A 3 13.76 -10.01 -0.48
N SER A 4 14.52 -11.02 -0.90
CA SER A 4 15.33 -10.96 -2.13
C SER A 4 14.44 -10.83 -3.37
N ALA A 5 13.33 -11.59 -3.42
CA ALA A 5 12.38 -11.51 -4.52
C ALA A 5 11.72 -10.13 -4.64
N LEU A 6 11.30 -9.55 -3.50
CA LEU A 6 10.67 -8.23 -3.47
C LEU A 6 11.66 -7.10 -3.81
N ASN A 7 12.89 -7.19 -3.31
CA ASN A 7 13.96 -6.25 -3.68
C ASN A 7 14.29 -6.32 -5.17
N LYS A 8 14.30 -7.52 -5.76
CA LYS A 8 14.46 -7.71 -7.20
C LYS A 8 13.26 -7.12 -7.95
N ALA A 9 12.04 -7.36 -7.48
CA ALA A 9 10.81 -6.84 -8.08
C ALA A 9 10.68 -5.30 -8.02
N ALA A 10 11.35 -4.63 -7.08
CA ALA A 10 11.45 -3.16 -7.08
C ALA A 10 12.23 -2.64 -8.30
N ARG A 11 13.17 -3.43 -8.84
CA ARG A 11 14.06 -3.04 -9.95
C ARG A 11 13.72 -3.71 -11.27
N TYR A 12 13.03 -4.85 -11.22
CA TYR A 12 12.69 -5.67 -12.37
C TYR A 12 11.19 -5.93 -12.44
N THR A 13 10.70 -6.14 -13.65
CA THR A 13 9.33 -6.54 -13.94
C THR A 13 9.33 -7.59 -15.03
N VAL A 14 8.36 -8.49 -14.98
CA VAL A 14 8.07 -9.38 -16.10
C VAL A 14 7.16 -8.63 -17.08
N ARG A 15 7.54 -8.63 -18.36
CA ARG A 15 6.67 -8.23 -19.47
C ARG A 15 5.87 -9.41 -19.96
N GLY A 16 4.66 -9.13 -20.41
CA GLY A 16 3.79 -10.09 -21.04
C GLY A 16 2.36 -9.59 -20.98
N GLU A 17 1.46 -10.45 -20.56
CA GLU A 17 0.05 -10.11 -20.36
C GLU A 17 -0.35 -10.42 -18.93
N ALA A 18 -0.93 -9.44 -18.25
CA ALA A 18 -1.42 -9.54 -16.89
C ALA A 18 -2.91 -9.26 -16.86
N SER A 19 -3.66 -10.07 -16.12
CA SER A 19 -5.01 -9.75 -15.68
C SER A 19 -4.95 -9.09 -14.31
N VAL A 20 -5.64 -7.96 -14.15
CA VAL A 20 -5.67 -7.19 -12.90
C VAL A 20 -7.12 -6.94 -12.53
N THR A 21 -7.55 -7.52 -11.42
CA THR A 21 -8.88 -7.35 -10.84
C THR A 21 -8.77 -6.54 -9.55
N VAL A 22 -9.57 -5.46 -9.45
CA VAL A 22 -9.68 -4.63 -8.25
C VAL A 22 -11.15 -4.53 -7.88
N THR A 23 -11.52 -5.17 -6.78
CA THR A 23 -12.86 -5.16 -6.19
C THR A 23 -12.95 -4.17 -5.03
N PHE A 24 -11.81 -3.76 -4.47
CA PHE A 24 -11.73 -2.77 -3.41
C PHE A 24 -10.64 -1.70 -3.68
N PRO A 25 -10.98 -0.39 -3.66
CA PRO A 25 -12.35 0.12 -3.71
C PRO A 25 -13.05 -0.36 -4.99
N PRO A 26 -14.40 -0.50 -5.00
CA PRO A 26 -15.13 -1.01 -6.16
C PRO A 26 -14.83 -0.22 -7.44
N ARG A 27 -14.63 -0.95 -8.55
CA ARG A 27 -14.41 -0.39 -9.89
C ARG A 27 -15.33 -1.05 -10.89
N ASP A 28 -15.70 -0.31 -11.93
CA ASP A 28 -16.48 -0.81 -13.06
C ASP A 28 -15.80 -0.42 -14.40
N PRO A 29 -15.34 -1.39 -15.21
CA PRO A 29 -15.24 -2.82 -14.90
C PRO A 29 -14.13 -3.10 -13.85
N PRO A 30 -14.28 -4.16 -13.03
CA PRO A 30 -13.31 -4.47 -11.97
C PRO A 30 -12.00 -5.07 -12.52
N THR A 31 -12.03 -5.63 -13.73
CA THR A 31 -10.91 -6.35 -14.35
C THR A 31 -10.40 -5.62 -15.59
N ARG A 32 -9.08 -5.55 -15.74
CA ARG A 32 -8.41 -5.00 -16.92
C ARG A 32 -7.16 -5.79 -17.26
N THR A 33 -6.74 -5.72 -18.51
CA THR A 33 -5.45 -6.25 -18.97
C THR A 33 -4.34 -5.21 -18.82
N ALA A 34 -3.11 -5.68 -18.63
CA ALA A 34 -1.91 -4.85 -18.57
C ALA A 34 -0.70 -5.60 -19.15
N GLN A 35 0.33 -4.87 -19.57
CA GLN A 35 1.56 -5.48 -20.14
C GLN A 35 2.53 -6.05 -19.08
N ALA A 36 2.20 -5.89 -17.80
CA ALA A 36 2.99 -6.31 -16.66
C ALA A 36 2.13 -6.24 -15.39
N LEU A 37 2.53 -6.96 -14.34
CA LEU A 37 1.93 -6.78 -13.02
C LEU A 37 2.15 -5.34 -12.53
N PRO A 38 1.12 -4.69 -11.95
CA PRO A 38 1.32 -3.45 -11.25
C PRO A 38 2.31 -3.66 -10.09
N PRO A 39 3.24 -2.73 -9.86
CA PRO A 39 4.26 -2.89 -8.84
C PRO A 39 3.65 -2.91 -7.43
N LEU A 40 4.27 -3.70 -6.55
CA LEU A 40 4.00 -3.69 -5.12
C LEU A 40 5.07 -2.85 -4.44
N LYS A 41 4.66 -1.83 -3.68
CA LYS A 41 5.56 -1.11 -2.79
C LYS A 41 5.64 -1.88 -1.48
N VAL A 42 6.85 -2.23 -1.07
CA VAL A 42 7.08 -2.99 0.15
C VAL A 42 8.14 -2.33 1.02
N PHE A 43 8.03 -2.52 2.32
CA PHE A 43 9.01 -2.09 3.32
C PHE A 43 9.47 -3.32 4.10
N PRO A 44 10.57 -3.98 3.67
CA PRO A 44 10.96 -5.30 4.18
C PRO A 44 11.08 -5.40 5.71
N ALA A 45 11.59 -4.37 6.38
CA ALA A 45 11.71 -4.35 7.83
C ALA A 45 10.34 -4.39 8.54
N LEU A 46 9.37 -3.63 8.01
CA LEU A 46 8.00 -3.62 8.54
C LEU A 46 7.29 -4.93 8.21
N LEU A 47 7.50 -5.47 7.01
CA LEU A 47 6.93 -6.74 6.57
C LEU A 47 7.31 -7.88 7.53
N THR A 48 8.61 -8.08 7.78
CA THR A 48 9.10 -9.13 8.69
C THR A 48 8.59 -8.93 10.13
N ARG A 49 8.46 -7.67 10.56
CA ARG A 49 7.97 -7.35 11.91
C ARG A 49 6.49 -7.68 12.04
N ASN A 50 5.67 -7.27 11.07
CA ASN A 50 4.21 -7.23 11.20
C ASN A 50 3.49 -8.45 10.58
N PHE A 51 4.16 -9.26 9.76
CA PHE A 51 3.55 -10.42 9.09
C PHE A 51 4.23 -11.74 9.46
N GLU A 52 3.40 -12.75 9.66
CA GLU A 52 3.81 -14.15 9.60
C GLU A 52 3.92 -14.55 8.13
N ILE A 53 5.04 -15.20 7.79
CA ILE A 53 5.37 -15.60 6.42
C ILE A 53 5.36 -17.12 6.38
N THR A 54 4.47 -17.70 5.59
CA THR A 54 4.38 -19.15 5.40
C THR A 54 4.58 -19.51 3.94
N LEU A 55 5.26 -20.64 3.71
CA LEU A 55 5.43 -21.20 2.37
C LEU A 55 4.30 -22.17 2.10
N GLY A 56 3.60 -21.96 0.98
CA GLY A 56 2.61 -22.91 0.49
C GLY A 56 3.24 -23.99 -0.40
N ALA A 57 2.38 -24.90 -0.87
CA ALA A 57 2.76 -25.82 -1.93
C ALA A 57 3.23 -25.04 -3.18
N PRO A 58 4.22 -25.55 -3.93
CA PRO A 58 4.62 -24.97 -5.20
C PRO A 58 3.45 -24.95 -6.18
N ASP A 59 3.47 -24.01 -7.11
CA ASP A 59 2.40 -23.80 -8.08
C ASP A 59 2.99 -23.38 -9.44
N THR A 60 2.16 -23.22 -10.46
CA THR A 60 2.57 -22.75 -11.79
C THR A 60 1.75 -21.53 -12.20
N VAL A 61 2.41 -20.45 -12.60
CA VAL A 61 1.76 -19.22 -13.10
C VAL A 61 2.36 -18.85 -14.44
N ALA A 62 1.52 -18.60 -15.46
CA ALA A 62 1.96 -18.34 -16.83
C ALA A 62 2.95 -19.40 -17.37
N GLY A 63 2.75 -20.67 -17.03
CA GLY A 63 3.64 -21.78 -17.42
C GLY A 63 4.99 -21.83 -16.69
N ARG A 64 5.20 -20.98 -15.67
CA ARG A 64 6.45 -20.91 -14.91
C ARG A 64 6.27 -21.40 -13.48
N ALA A 65 7.24 -22.18 -12.99
CA ALA A 65 7.23 -22.71 -11.63
C ALA A 65 7.35 -21.58 -10.59
N ALA A 66 6.42 -21.55 -9.65
CA ALA A 66 6.30 -20.52 -8.63
C ALA A 66 6.32 -21.13 -7.21
N GLN A 67 6.96 -20.43 -6.29
CA GLN A 67 6.80 -20.64 -4.86
C GLN A 67 5.66 -19.76 -4.35
N VAL A 68 4.65 -20.40 -3.76
CA VAL A 68 3.58 -19.69 -3.07
C VAL A 68 4.07 -19.21 -1.71
N VAL A 69 3.86 -17.94 -1.41
CA VAL A 69 4.15 -17.32 -0.12
C VAL A 69 2.89 -16.65 0.38
N THR A 70 2.48 -16.97 1.61
CA THR A 70 1.35 -16.32 2.28
C THR A 70 1.87 -15.40 3.37
N LEU A 71 1.30 -14.20 3.44
CA LEU A 71 1.59 -13.17 4.42
C LEU A 71 0.34 -12.93 5.24
N LYS A 72 0.37 -13.38 6.49
CA LYS A 72 -0.73 -13.17 7.45
C LYS A 72 -0.34 -12.08 8.43
N PRO A 73 -1.14 -11.03 8.63
CA PRO A 73 -0.86 -10.04 9.67
C PRO A 73 -0.78 -10.70 11.04
N LYS A 74 0.22 -10.33 11.85
CA LYS A 74 0.38 -10.83 13.23
C LYS A 74 -0.60 -10.17 14.20
N ALA A 75 -1.09 -8.99 13.87
CA ALA A 75 -1.98 -8.21 14.73
C ALA A 75 -2.95 -7.37 13.92
N GLY A 76 -4.17 -7.20 14.45
CA GLY A 76 -5.20 -6.34 13.88
C GLY A 76 -5.87 -6.90 12.63
N ALA A 77 -6.68 -6.06 12.00
CA ALA A 77 -7.52 -6.36 10.85
C ALA A 77 -6.88 -5.97 9.50
N ALA A 78 -5.54 -5.98 9.41
CA ALA A 78 -4.85 -5.67 8.16
C ALA A 78 -5.14 -6.73 7.08
N ALA A 79 -4.99 -6.35 5.81
CA ALA A 79 -5.20 -7.27 4.70
C ALA A 79 -4.10 -8.35 4.66
N ALA A 80 -4.50 -9.58 4.35
CA ALA A 80 -3.61 -10.70 4.12
C ALA A 80 -3.22 -10.79 2.64
N TRP A 81 -2.05 -11.36 2.36
CA TRP A 81 -1.54 -11.47 1.00
C TRP A 81 -1.12 -12.89 0.65
N ARG A 82 -1.30 -13.24 -0.62
CA ARG A 82 -0.70 -14.41 -1.24
C ARG A 82 0.10 -13.97 -2.44
N LEU A 83 1.35 -14.42 -2.54
CA LEU A 83 2.29 -14.06 -3.59
C LEU A 83 2.78 -15.34 -4.26
N TRP A 84 2.86 -15.34 -5.59
CA TRP A 84 3.46 -16.41 -6.37
C TRP A 84 4.78 -15.91 -6.91
N ILE A 85 5.89 -16.40 -6.35
CA ILE A 85 7.24 -15.94 -6.69
C ILE A 85 7.88 -16.93 -7.67
N ASP A 86 8.25 -16.47 -8.86
CA ASP A 86 8.98 -17.29 -9.84
C ASP A 86 10.24 -17.89 -9.23
N ARG A 87 10.45 -19.20 -9.40
CA ARG A 87 11.60 -19.90 -8.81
C ARG A 87 12.94 -19.58 -9.48
N GLU A 88 12.93 -19.13 -10.74
CA GLU A 88 14.14 -18.86 -11.53
C GLU A 88 14.46 -17.35 -11.55
N TRP A 89 13.50 -16.54 -11.98
CA TRP A 89 13.59 -15.09 -12.04
C TRP A 89 13.47 -14.43 -10.67
N ASN A 90 12.95 -15.12 -9.65
CA ASN A 90 12.84 -14.61 -8.28
C ASN A 90 12.10 -13.26 -8.22
N VAL A 91 10.95 -13.17 -8.88
CA VAL A 91 10.04 -12.01 -8.87
C VAL A 91 8.58 -12.50 -8.83
N PRO A 92 7.63 -11.69 -8.34
CA PRO A 92 6.22 -12.07 -8.36
C PRO A 92 5.68 -12.27 -9.80
N LEU A 93 4.97 -13.38 -10.01
CA LEU A 93 4.17 -13.68 -11.20
C LEU A 93 2.67 -13.47 -10.98
N ALA A 94 2.23 -13.55 -9.73
CA ALA A 94 0.90 -13.18 -9.30
C ALA A 94 0.91 -12.69 -7.85
N TYR A 95 -0.13 -11.97 -7.47
CA TYR A 95 -0.46 -11.66 -6.09
C TYR A 95 -1.96 -11.49 -5.89
N GLU A 96 -2.37 -11.73 -4.65
CA GLU A 96 -3.73 -11.56 -4.19
C GLU A 96 -3.71 -10.88 -2.83
N GLU A 97 -4.53 -9.87 -2.67
CA GLU A 97 -4.80 -9.14 -1.42
C GLU A 97 -6.22 -9.49 -0.98
N ARG A 98 -6.37 -9.90 0.29
CA ARG A 98 -7.65 -10.23 0.90
C ARG A 98 -7.90 -9.34 2.11
N GLY A 99 -9.12 -8.79 2.20
CA GLY A 99 -9.58 -8.06 3.37
C GLY A 99 -9.66 -8.95 4.61
N VAL A 100 -9.99 -8.34 5.75
CA VAL A 100 -10.16 -9.05 7.03
C VAL A 100 -11.28 -10.09 6.98
N ASP A 101 -12.28 -9.88 6.12
CA ASP A 101 -13.38 -10.78 5.83
C ASP A 101 -12.98 -11.96 4.91
N GLY A 102 -11.73 -12.00 4.44
CA GLY A 102 -11.22 -12.99 3.51
C GLY A 102 -11.63 -12.75 2.06
N VAL A 103 -12.42 -11.71 1.78
CA VAL A 103 -12.84 -11.35 0.42
C VAL A 103 -11.64 -10.80 -0.34
N VAL A 104 -11.48 -11.23 -1.60
CA VAL A 104 -10.43 -10.68 -2.47
C VAL A 104 -10.72 -9.21 -2.70
N ALA A 105 -9.77 -8.34 -2.33
CA ALA A 105 -9.78 -6.91 -2.57
C ALA A 105 -9.09 -6.56 -3.90
N ARG A 106 -8.03 -7.32 -4.21
CA ARG A 106 -7.25 -7.15 -5.44
C ARG A 106 -6.56 -8.45 -5.81
N ARG A 107 -6.54 -8.76 -7.10
CA ARG A 107 -5.75 -9.85 -7.67
C ARG A 107 -5.05 -9.36 -8.92
N ALA A 108 -3.79 -9.71 -9.08
CA ALA A 108 -3.07 -9.51 -10.34
C ALA A 108 -2.27 -10.76 -10.65
N GLU A 109 -2.32 -11.20 -11.90
CA GLU A 109 -1.69 -12.44 -12.33
C GLU A 109 -1.23 -12.32 -13.77
N LEU A 110 -0.01 -12.80 -14.06
CA LEU A 110 0.44 -12.97 -15.43
C LEU A 110 -0.32 -14.12 -16.07
N VAL A 111 -0.98 -13.83 -17.17
CA VAL A 111 -1.54 -14.84 -18.08
C VAL A 111 -0.43 -15.35 -19.00
N ARG A 112 0.50 -14.46 -19.36
CA ARG A 112 1.67 -14.77 -20.19
C ARG A 112 2.89 -14.02 -19.68
N ALA A 113 4.03 -14.71 -19.62
CA ALA A 113 5.30 -14.18 -19.13
C ALA A 113 6.36 -14.30 -20.24
N ASP A 114 6.74 -13.18 -20.85
CA ASP A 114 7.63 -13.16 -22.01
C ASP A 114 9.09 -13.00 -21.61
N LYS A 115 9.38 -11.97 -20.81
CA LYS A 115 10.75 -11.64 -20.41
C LYS A 115 10.82 -10.86 -19.12
N LEU A 116 11.87 -11.12 -18.36
CA LEU A 116 12.29 -10.26 -17.26
C LEU A 116 13.04 -9.03 -17.81
N GLN A 117 12.64 -7.84 -17.39
CA GLN A 117 13.29 -6.59 -17.77
C GLN A 117 13.46 -5.65 -16.58
N LYS A 118 14.39 -4.70 -16.68
CA LYS A 118 14.50 -3.61 -15.70
C LYS A 118 13.25 -2.72 -15.77
N ARG A 119 12.82 -2.22 -14.62
CA ARG A 119 11.79 -1.16 -14.54
C ARG A 119 12.39 0.17 -14.97
N ALA A 120 11.51 1.09 -15.38
CA ALA A 120 11.88 2.49 -15.54
C ALA A 120 12.45 3.04 -14.22
N ALA A 121 13.45 3.92 -14.32
CA ALA A 121 14.26 4.34 -13.20
C ALA A 121 13.44 5.10 -12.13
N ASP A 122 12.51 5.94 -12.57
CA ASP A 122 11.56 6.70 -11.74
C ASP A 122 10.68 5.77 -10.88
N VAL A 123 10.14 4.71 -11.49
CA VAL A 123 9.33 3.70 -10.79
C VAL A 123 10.21 2.94 -9.79
N ALA A 124 11.40 2.50 -10.22
CA ALA A 124 12.30 1.74 -9.36
C ALA A 124 12.77 2.56 -8.14
N GLN A 125 13.10 3.83 -8.35
CA GLN A 125 13.45 4.76 -7.27
C GLN A 125 12.29 4.92 -6.29
N THR A 126 11.08 5.18 -6.78
CA THR A 126 9.88 5.37 -5.95
C THR A 126 9.57 4.15 -5.06
N LEU A 127 9.82 2.94 -5.58
CA LEU A 127 9.63 1.69 -4.86
C LEU A 127 10.73 1.41 -3.84
N ALA A 128 11.94 1.93 -4.06
CA ALA A 128 13.10 1.72 -3.20
C ALA A 128 13.28 2.80 -2.11
N LEU A 129 12.48 3.88 -2.14
CA LEU A 129 12.60 4.97 -1.17
C LEU A 129 12.43 4.45 0.27
N PRO A 130 13.43 4.67 1.16
CA PRO A 130 13.29 4.32 2.57
C PRO A 130 12.26 5.21 3.26
N PRO A 131 11.74 4.79 4.42
CA PRO A 131 10.94 5.67 5.28
C PRO A 131 11.68 6.97 5.61
N LEU A 132 10.96 8.08 5.62
CA LEU A 132 11.52 9.40 5.92
C LEU A 132 11.82 9.54 7.44
N PRO A 133 13.09 9.73 7.85
CA PRO A 133 13.42 9.94 9.26
C PRO A 133 12.69 11.16 9.84
N GLY A 134 12.21 11.07 11.08
CA GLY A 134 11.50 12.17 11.75
C GLY A 134 10.03 12.36 11.34
N LEU A 135 9.57 11.72 10.25
CA LEU A 135 8.20 11.86 9.77
C LEU A 135 7.16 11.38 10.79
N ALA A 136 7.45 10.31 11.54
CA ALA A 136 6.55 9.81 12.57
C ALA A 136 6.35 10.83 13.70
N GLN A 137 7.41 11.50 14.13
CA GLN A 137 7.36 12.55 15.14
C GLN A 137 6.63 13.79 14.63
N ALA A 138 6.90 14.19 13.39
CA ALA A 138 6.19 15.27 12.72
C ALA A 138 4.68 14.98 12.63
N LEU A 139 4.30 13.75 12.26
CA LEU A 139 2.91 13.32 12.20
C LEU A 139 2.22 13.43 13.56
N LYS A 140 2.89 12.98 14.64
CA LYS A 140 2.35 13.06 16.00
C LYS A 140 2.11 14.49 16.45
N LYS A 141 2.98 15.44 16.04
CA LYS A 141 2.81 16.88 16.29
C LYS A 141 1.68 17.48 15.45
N ALA A 142 1.58 17.07 14.19
CA ALA A 142 0.57 17.54 13.24
C ALA A 142 -0.86 17.10 13.62
N LEU A 143 -0.99 15.88 14.15
CA LEU A 143 -2.26 15.23 14.47
C LEU A 143 -2.21 14.60 15.88
N PRO A 144 -2.15 15.41 16.95
CA PRO A 144 -2.09 14.90 18.31
C PRO A 144 -3.35 14.09 18.61
N GLY A 145 -3.15 12.86 19.09
CA GLY A 145 -4.24 11.90 19.35
C GLY A 145 -4.60 10.98 18.18
N LEU A 146 -3.93 11.10 17.04
CA LEU A 146 -3.98 10.07 15.99
C LEU A 146 -3.46 8.74 16.54
N SER A 147 -4.26 7.69 16.40
CA SER A 147 -3.87 6.31 16.74
C SER A 147 -3.75 5.51 15.46
N LEU A 148 -2.54 5.11 15.06
CA LEU A 148 -2.38 4.33 13.84
C LEU A 148 -2.90 2.91 14.03
N PRO A 149 -3.54 2.29 13.02
CA PRO A 149 -3.89 0.88 13.08
C PRO A 149 -2.65 0.00 13.38
N PRO A 150 -2.82 -1.16 14.04
CA PRO A 150 -1.70 -2.01 14.43
C PRO A 150 -0.72 -2.29 13.28
N GLY A 151 0.58 -2.13 13.54
CA GLY A 151 1.65 -2.37 12.56
C GLY A 151 1.93 -1.21 11.60
N PHE A 152 0.98 -0.29 11.37
CA PHE A 152 1.15 0.82 10.44
C PHE A 152 2.06 1.92 10.97
N GLN A 153 2.91 2.45 10.09
CA GLN A 153 3.82 3.56 10.37
C GLN A 153 3.86 4.54 9.20
N ALA A 154 4.20 5.79 9.48
CA ALA A 154 4.42 6.79 8.43
C ALA A 154 5.71 6.47 7.67
N VAL A 155 5.59 6.28 6.35
CA VAL A 155 6.69 5.85 5.48
C VAL A 155 7.00 6.84 4.36
N GLY A 156 6.14 7.84 4.16
CA GLY A 156 6.39 8.89 3.18
C GLY A 156 5.27 9.90 3.15
N VAL A 157 5.40 10.87 2.25
CA VAL A 157 4.39 11.88 1.98
C VAL A 157 4.10 11.95 0.49
N GLY A 158 3.02 12.63 0.14
CA GLY A 158 2.72 13.00 -1.24
C GLY A 158 1.64 14.06 -1.29
N GLN A 159 1.19 14.36 -2.50
CA GLN A 159 0.07 15.25 -2.74
C GLN A 159 -1.13 14.49 -3.31
N ARG A 160 -2.33 14.97 -2.98
CA ARG A 160 -3.58 14.59 -3.63
C ARG A 160 -4.33 15.88 -4.02
N PRO A 161 -5.27 15.82 -4.96
CA PRO A 161 -6.14 16.96 -5.27
C PRO A 161 -6.88 17.53 -4.04
N ALA A 162 -7.19 16.68 -3.06
CA ALA A 162 -7.84 17.08 -1.82
C ALA A 162 -6.90 17.77 -0.80
N GLY A 163 -5.59 17.65 -0.97
CA GLY A 163 -4.56 18.17 -0.08
C GLY A 163 -3.40 17.19 0.14
N PRO A 164 -2.43 17.57 1.00
CA PRO A 164 -1.28 16.75 1.32
C PRO A 164 -1.69 15.42 1.98
N GLN A 165 -0.94 14.37 1.67
CA GLN A 165 -1.11 13.05 2.25
C GLN A 165 0.15 12.54 2.93
N VAL A 166 -0.03 11.79 4.00
CA VAL A 166 0.99 10.92 4.59
C VAL A 166 0.68 9.50 4.19
N ILE A 167 1.68 8.82 3.67
CA ILE A 167 1.62 7.40 3.29
C ILE A 167 1.94 6.60 4.54
N LEU A 168 1.02 5.75 4.96
CA LEU A 168 1.18 4.83 6.08
C LEU A 168 1.34 3.42 5.53
N SER A 169 2.21 2.60 6.12
CA SER A 169 2.35 1.19 5.75
C SER A 169 2.71 0.31 6.93
N ASP A 170 2.25 -0.93 6.89
CA ASP A 170 2.66 -2.02 7.78
C ASP A 170 3.74 -2.93 7.15
N GLY A 171 4.21 -2.61 5.95
CA GLY A 171 5.16 -3.42 5.20
C GLY A 171 4.73 -3.74 3.78
N ILE A 172 3.43 -3.88 3.52
CA ILE A 172 2.90 -4.11 2.18
C ILE A 172 1.52 -3.47 1.98
N ASN A 173 0.70 -3.39 3.04
CA ASN A 173 -0.52 -2.61 2.99
C ASN A 173 -0.19 -1.12 3.05
N VAL A 174 -1.02 -0.32 2.41
CA VAL A 174 -0.84 1.14 2.34
C VAL A 174 -2.15 1.83 2.70
N LEU A 175 -2.08 2.77 3.62
CA LEU A 175 -3.15 3.74 3.87
C LEU A 175 -2.69 5.13 3.45
N ALA A 176 -3.61 5.90 2.88
CA ALA A 176 -3.42 7.32 2.68
C ALA A 176 -4.13 8.09 3.80
N LEU A 177 -3.35 8.83 4.58
CA LEU A 177 -3.86 9.80 5.55
C LEU A 177 -3.83 11.19 4.92
N VAL A 178 -4.99 11.78 4.63
CA VAL A 178 -5.11 13.02 3.87
C VAL A 178 -5.55 14.16 4.78
N LEU A 179 -4.85 15.29 4.71
CA LEU A 179 -5.21 16.51 5.43
C LEU A 179 -5.94 17.46 4.47
N ALA A 180 -7.27 17.37 4.42
CA ALA A 180 -8.10 18.01 3.40
C ALA A 180 -8.88 19.24 3.91
N GLN A 181 -9.32 20.10 2.99
CA GLN A 181 -10.22 21.21 3.31
C GLN A 181 -11.71 20.82 3.30
N LYS A 182 -12.08 19.85 2.47
CA LYS A 182 -13.45 19.34 2.37
C LYS A 182 -13.56 17.94 3.01
N GLY A 183 -14.78 17.49 3.27
CA GLY A 183 -15.04 16.10 3.67
C GLY A 183 -15.03 15.17 2.45
N VAL A 184 -15.05 13.87 2.70
CA VAL A 184 -15.24 12.83 1.68
C VAL A 184 -16.46 11.98 2.03
N LYS A 185 -17.18 11.50 1.01
CA LYS A 185 -18.34 10.62 1.20
C LYS A 185 -17.91 9.34 1.90
N ALA A 186 -18.72 8.88 2.85
CA ALA A 186 -18.53 7.58 3.47
C ALA A 186 -18.60 6.48 2.41
N ALA A 187 -17.60 5.61 2.43
CA ALA A 187 -17.49 4.46 1.55
C ALA A 187 -16.67 3.37 2.27
N PRO A 188 -16.77 2.11 1.84
CA PRO A 188 -15.89 1.05 2.32
C PRO A 188 -14.41 1.48 2.28
N GLY A 189 -13.72 1.29 3.40
CA GLY A 189 -12.33 1.69 3.66
C GLY A 189 -12.01 3.18 3.47
N VAL A 190 -13.00 4.05 3.73
CA VAL A 190 -12.83 5.49 3.89
C VAL A 190 -13.38 5.91 5.25
N ALA A 191 -12.54 6.55 6.07
CA ALA A 191 -12.97 7.30 7.25
C ALA A 191 -12.63 8.78 7.08
N SER A 192 -13.52 9.65 7.55
CA SER A 192 -13.34 11.10 7.51
C SER A 192 -13.76 11.70 8.83
N ARG A 193 -12.95 12.62 9.37
CA ARG A 193 -13.28 13.36 10.58
C ARG A 193 -13.02 14.84 10.38
N ARG A 194 -14.02 15.68 10.70
CA ARG A 194 -13.86 17.12 10.74
C ARG A 194 -13.07 17.52 12.00
N ILE A 195 -12.03 18.32 11.83
CA ILE A 195 -11.18 18.84 12.90
C ILE A 195 -10.99 20.33 12.65
N GLY A 196 -11.61 21.17 13.47
CA GLY A 196 -11.65 22.62 13.26
C GLY A 196 -12.25 23.00 11.90
N GLY A 197 -11.50 23.80 11.13
CA GLY A 197 -11.89 24.28 9.80
C GLY A 197 -11.66 23.31 8.64
N GLY A 198 -11.16 22.09 8.87
CA GLY A 198 -10.92 21.13 7.80
C GLY A 198 -11.15 19.69 8.21
N TYR A 199 -10.58 18.76 7.45
CA TYR A 199 -10.83 17.32 7.59
C TYR A 199 -9.53 16.53 7.59
N VAL A 200 -9.59 15.39 8.27
CA VAL A 200 -8.59 14.33 8.19
C VAL A 200 -9.27 13.10 7.67
N TRP A 201 -8.74 12.53 6.59
CA TRP A 201 -9.27 11.31 5.98
C TRP A 201 -8.27 10.19 6.13
N LEU A 202 -8.75 8.97 6.27
CA LEU A 202 -7.95 7.77 6.17
C LEU A 202 -8.59 6.85 5.13
N VAL A 203 -7.79 6.45 4.14
CA VAL A 203 -8.26 5.66 3.00
C VAL A 203 -7.35 4.45 2.80
N GLY A 204 -7.94 3.26 2.76
CA GLY A 204 -7.23 2.02 2.44
C GLY A 204 -8.03 0.77 2.81
N ASN A 205 -7.44 -0.39 2.56
CA ASN A 205 -8.10 -1.68 2.75
C ASN A 205 -8.06 -2.13 4.22
N LEU A 206 -8.91 -1.49 5.03
CA LEU A 206 -9.22 -1.83 6.41
C LEU A 206 -10.73 -1.64 6.62
N ASP A 207 -11.28 -2.33 7.62
CA ASP A 207 -12.67 -2.09 7.99
C ASP A 207 -12.89 -0.63 8.48
N THR A 208 -14.11 -0.13 8.22
CA THR A 208 -14.48 1.25 8.57
C THR A 208 -14.35 1.55 10.07
N PRO A 209 -14.75 0.64 11.01
CA PRO A 209 -14.56 0.88 12.44
C PRO A 209 -13.11 1.09 12.84
N THR A 210 -12.17 0.32 12.31
CA THR A 210 -10.72 0.47 12.56
C THR A 210 -10.22 1.82 12.07
N LEU A 211 -10.64 2.23 10.86
CA LEU A 211 -10.26 3.52 10.29
C LEU A 211 -10.84 4.70 11.09
N GLN A 212 -12.08 4.58 11.58
CA GLN A 212 -12.71 5.59 12.42
C GLN A 212 -12.03 5.68 13.79
N ALA A 213 -11.78 4.54 14.44
CA ALA A 213 -11.07 4.48 15.71
C ALA A 213 -9.70 5.18 15.65
N ALA A 214 -8.99 5.04 14.54
CA ALA A 214 -7.71 5.72 14.31
C ALA A 214 -7.83 7.25 14.39
N LEU A 215 -8.95 7.81 13.92
CA LEU A 215 -9.19 9.24 13.86
C LEU A 215 -9.91 9.80 15.09
N ASN A 216 -10.58 8.99 15.90
CA ASN A 216 -11.52 9.43 16.97
C ASN A 216 -10.90 10.32 18.07
N SER A 217 -9.60 10.18 18.33
CA SER A 217 -8.91 10.92 19.39
C SER A 217 -8.08 12.10 18.89
N VAL A 218 -8.05 12.35 17.58
CA VAL A 218 -7.36 13.51 16.97
C VAL A 218 -7.92 14.81 17.54
N LYS A 219 -7.06 15.67 18.07
CA LYS A 219 -7.46 16.92 18.74
C LYS A 219 -7.31 18.15 17.84
N LYS A 220 -6.29 18.15 16.99
CA LYS A 220 -5.90 19.28 16.13
C LYS A 220 -5.45 18.75 14.78
N ARG A 221 -5.59 19.59 13.76
CA ARG A 221 -4.98 19.46 12.44
C ARG A 221 -3.98 20.61 12.25
N ASP A 222 -2.71 20.29 12.06
CA ASP A 222 -1.64 21.26 11.83
C ASP A 222 -0.69 20.77 10.74
N LEU A 223 -0.59 21.52 9.65
CA LEU A 223 0.28 21.17 8.53
C LEU A 223 1.74 21.58 8.74
N GLY A 224 2.01 22.54 9.63
CA GLY A 224 3.34 23.11 9.86
C GLY A 224 4.41 22.05 10.11
N PRO A 225 4.21 21.11 11.06
CA PRO A 225 5.19 20.06 11.33
C PRO A 225 5.50 19.13 10.15
N LEU A 226 4.59 19.01 9.17
CA LEU A 226 4.79 18.18 7.97
C LEU A 226 5.46 18.95 6.83
N GLY A 227 5.54 20.28 6.92
CA GLY A 227 5.97 21.14 5.81
C GLY A 227 7.37 20.84 5.27
N THR A 228 8.29 20.39 6.11
CA THR A 228 9.66 20.01 5.69
C THR A 228 9.72 18.71 4.90
N PHE A 229 8.64 17.93 4.90
CA PHE A 229 8.56 16.67 4.18
C PHE A 229 7.75 16.80 2.89
N LEU A 230 6.74 17.69 2.89
CA LEU A 230 5.86 17.88 1.75
C LEU A 230 6.63 18.45 0.57
N PRO A 231 6.42 17.93 -0.65
CA PRO A 231 6.98 18.55 -1.84
C PRO A 231 6.45 20.00 -1.92
N PRO A 232 7.25 20.94 -2.46
CA PRO A 232 6.81 22.32 -2.68
C PRO A 232 5.45 22.29 -3.39
N GLY A 233 4.48 23.06 -2.88
CA GLY A 233 3.20 23.19 -3.59
C GLY A 233 3.48 23.85 -4.92
N ASP A 234 2.98 23.26 -6.02
CA ASP A 234 3.01 23.90 -7.33
C ASP A 234 2.33 25.27 -7.19
N SER A 235 3.15 26.32 -7.23
CA SER A 235 2.69 27.69 -7.20
C SER A 235 2.24 28.03 -8.62
N HIS A 236 1.00 27.68 -8.95
CA HIS A 236 0.33 28.24 -10.12
C HIS A 236 -0.69 29.29 -9.62
N PRO A 237 -0.49 30.59 -9.92
CA PRO A 237 -1.48 31.63 -9.66
C PRO A 237 -2.76 31.44 -10.49
#